data_AF-A0A5E4W3U8-F1
#
_entry.id   AF-A0A5E4W3U8-F1
#
_cell.length_a   1.000
_cell.length_b   1.000
_cell.length_c   1.000
_cell.angle_alpha   90.00
_cell.angle_beta   90.00
_cell.angle_gamma   90.00
#
_symmetry.space_group_name_H-M   'P 1'
#
loop_
_entity.id
_entity.type
_entity.pdbx_description
1 polymer ?
#
loop_
_entity_poly.entity_id
_entity_poly.type
_entity_poly.pdbx_seq_one_letter_code
_entity_poly.pdbx_strand_id
1 'polypeptide(L)'
;MTLRLTQIEDQLAESPLDTTANKLAQLKHAERKLKDALQSPLSPGAHQHARIQAEALDAAIKILTRLTQRFGSSYGHAGKRQP
;
A
#
# COMPACT_ATOMS: atom_id res chain seq x y z
N MET A 1 16.21 -12.16 -19.28
CA MET A 1 15.10 -12.54 -18.38
C MET A 1 14.31 -11.30 -18.05
N THR A 2 13.12 -11.15 -18.63
CA THR A 2 12.21 -10.04 -18.29
C THR A 2 11.47 -10.41 -17.01
N LEU A 3 11.77 -9.75 -15.90
CA LEU A 3 10.93 -9.84 -14.71
C LEU A 3 9.53 -9.38 -15.13
N ARG A 4 8.54 -10.28 -15.08
CA ARG A 4 7.13 -9.88 -15.23
C ARG A 4 6.71 -9.22 -13.93
N LEU A 5 6.88 -7.91 -13.87
CA LEU A 5 6.36 -7.06 -12.82
C LEU A 5 4.84 -6.96 -13.00
N THR A 6 4.08 -7.06 -11.92
CA THR A 6 2.67 -6.71 -11.90
C THR A 6 2.51 -5.22 -12.24
N GLN A 7 1.34 -4.79 -12.70
CA GLN A 7 1.10 -3.38 -13.06
C GLN A 7 1.45 -2.40 -11.91
N ILE A 8 1.30 -2.84 -10.66
CA ILE A 8 1.69 -2.05 -9.47
C ILE A 8 3.22 -1.94 -9.37
N GLU A 9 3.94 -3.02 -9.64
CA GLU A 9 5.39 -3.05 -9.60
C GLU A 9 6.02 -2.25 -10.76
N ASP A 10 5.41 -2.23 -11.95
CA ASP A 10 5.83 -1.36 -13.06
C ASP A 10 5.65 0.12 -12.69
N GLN A 11 4.48 0.50 -12.16
CA GLN A 11 4.23 1.88 -11.71
C GLN A 11 5.18 2.30 -10.57
N LEU A 12 5.58 1.36 -9.71
CA LEU A 12 6.57 1.60 -8.66
C LEU A 12 8.00 1.72 -9.20
N ALA A 13 8.31 1.10 -10.34
CA ALA A 13 9.61 1.26 -10.99
C ALA A 13 9.72 2.62 -11.71
N GLU A 14 8.62 3.13 -12.30
CA GLU A 14 8.59 4.41 -13.02
C GLU A 14 8.56 5.64 -12.09
N SER A 15 7.64 5.66 -11.11
CA SER A 15 7.60 6.70 -10.08
C SER A 15 7.29 6.07 -8.71
N PRO A 16 8.33 5.62 -7.97
CA PRO A 16 8.15 4.90 -6.73
C PRO A 16 7.44 5.74 -5.66
N LEU A 17 7.74 7.03 -5.58
CA LEU A 17 7.26 7.91 -4.50
C LEU A 17 5.81 8.35 -4.73
N ASP A 18 5.47 8.80 -5.94
CA ASP A 18 4.11 9.30 -6.24
C ASP A 18 3.08 8.17 -6.27
N THR A 19 3.43 7.04 -6.90
CA THR A 19 2.57 5.85 -6.96
C THR A 19 2.31 5.30 -5.55
N THR A 20 3.35 5.25 -4.71
CA THR A 20 3.22 4.82 -3.32
C THR A 20 2.36 5.78 -2.52
N ALA A 21 2.63 7.09 -2.61
CA ALA A 21 1.90 8.10 -1.84
C ALA A 21 0.40 8.07 -2.17
N ASN A 22 0.05 7.98 -3.46
CA ASN A 22 -1.34 7.87 -3.90
C ASN A 22 -2.01 6.58 -3.42
N LYS A 23 -1.37 5.42 -3.57
CA LYS A 23 -1.93 4.14 -3.12
C LYS A 23 -2.06 4.09 -1.58
N LEU A 24 -1.09 4.63 -0.84
CA LEU A 24 -1.18 4.78 0.62
C LEU A 24 -2.33 5.70 1.03
N ALA A 25 -2.54 6.82 0.32
CA ALA A 25 -3.65 7.72 0.61
C ALA A 25 -5.01 7.04 0.41
N GLN A 26 -5.16 6.23 -0.64
CA GLN A 26 -6.35 5.43 -0.90
C GLN A 26 -6.59 4.37 0.19
N LEU A 27 -5.54 3.64 0.59
CA LEU A 27 -5.63 2.63 1.65
C LEU A 27 -5.99 3.27 3.00
N LYS A 28 -5.37 4.39 3.36
CA LYS A 28 -5.73 5.15 4.57
C LYS A 28 -7.15 5.69 4.53
N HIS A 29 -7.65 6.08 3.35
CA HIS A 29 -9.03 6.50 3.19
C HIS A 29 -10.03 5.36 3.39
N ALA A 30 -9.72 4.19 2.84
CA ALA A 30 -10.50 2.97 3.07
C ALA A 30 -10.50 2.56 4.55
N GLU A 31 -9.35 2.67 5.22
CA GLU A 31 -9.22 2.40 6.66
C GLU A 31 -10.10 3.34 7.50
N ARG A 32 -10.11 4.65 7.18
CA ARG A 32 -10.99 5.61 7.86
C ARG A 32 -12.47 5.27 7.67
N LYS A 33 -12.90 5.03 6.43
CA LYS A 33 -14.28 4.62 6.14
C LYS A 33 -14.69 3.36 6.89
N LEU A 34 -13.79 2.38 6.98
CA LEU A 34 -14.03 1.14 7.71
C LEU A 34 -14.15 1.40 9.21
N LYS A 35 -13.27 2.25 9.78
CA LYS A 35 -13.35 2.67 11.19
C LYS A 35 -14.65 3.41 11.49
N ASP A 36 -15.09 4.30 10.61
CA ASP A 36 -16.36 5.02 10.77
C ASP A 36 -17.55 4.05 10.73
N ALA A 37 -17.55 3.08 9.81
CA ALA A 37 -18.57 2.05 9.73
C ALA A 37 -18.62 1.16 11.00
N LEU A 38 -17.47 0.91 11.62
CA LEU A 38 -17.33 0.16 12.87
C LEU A 38 -17.82 0.94 14.11
N GLN A 39 -17.99 2.27 14.03
CA GLN A 39 -18.59 3.05 15.13
C GLN A 39 -20.10 2.91 15.21
N SER A 40 -20.75 2.43 14.14
CA SER A 40 -22.17 2.10 14.16
C SER A 40 -22.37 0.70 14.72
N PRO A 41 -23.50 0.43 15.41
CA PRO A 41 -23.82 -0.92 15.86
C PRO A 41 -23.99 -1.84 14.64
N LEU A 42 -23.04 -2.73 14.45
CA LEU A 42 -23.03 -3.72 13.36
C LEU A 42 -23.56 -5.06 13.87
N SER A 43 -24.14 -5.83 12.97
CA SER A 43 -24.43 -7.24 13.27
C SER A 43 -23.12 -8.02 13.50
N PRO A 44 -23.13 -9.12 14.28
CA PRO A 44 -21.93 -9.91 14.53
C PRO A 44 -21.20 -10.36 13.25
N GLY A 45 -21.95 -10.73 12.21
CA GLY A 45 -21.39 -11.07 10.90
C GLY A 45 -20.70 -9.87 10.24
N ALA A 46 -21.33 -8.70 10.27
CA ALA A 46 -20.73 -7.47 9.73
C ALA A 46 -19.48 -7.04 10.50
N HIS A 47 -19.44 -7.25 11.83
CA HIS A 47 -18.22 -7.06 12.63
C HIS A 47 -17.08 -7.99 12.20
N GLN A 48 -17.37 -9.27 11.96
CA GLN A 48 -16.36 -10.23 11.52
C GLN A 48 -15.82 -9.87 10.13
N HIS A 49 -16.69 -9.51 9.19
CA HIS A 49 -16.28 -9.03 7.87
C HIS A 49 -15.43 -7.75 7.97
N ALA A 50 -15.81 -6.80 8.82
CA ALA A 50 -15.05 -5.57 9.01
C ALA A 50 -13.66 -5.82 9.63
N ARG A 51 -13.51 -6.80 10.53
CA ARG A 51 -12.19 -7.20 11.05
C ARG A 51 -11.30 -7.80 9.96
N ILE A 52 -11.84 -8.69 9.14
CA ILE A 52 -11.10 -9.28 8.01
C ILE A 52 -10.66 -8.19 7.03
N GLN A 53 -11.52 -7.21 6.75
CA GLN A 53 -11.17 -6.07 5.90
C GLN A 53 -10.08 -5.19 6.52
N ALA A 54 -10.10 -4.98 7.84
CA ALA A 54 -9.06 -4.21 8.53
C ALA A 54 -7.70 -4.91 8.47
N GLU A 55 -7.67 -6.23 8.67
CA GLU A 55 -6.45 -7.04 8.55
C GLU A 55 -5.89 -7.03 7.13
N ALA A 56 -6.76 -7.11 6.11
CA ALA A 56 -6.37 -7.02 4.72
C ALA A 56 -5.77 -5.63 4.36
N LEU A 57 -6.35 -4.54 4.87
CA LEU A 57 -5.84 -3.19 4.67
C LEU A 57 -4.47 -2.99 5.33
N ASP A 58 -4.30 -3.47 6.56
CA ASP A 58 -3.00 -3.41 7.27
C ASP A 58 -1.93 -4.22 6.52
N ALA A 59 -2.26 -5.42 6.04
CA ALA A 59 -1.37 -6.22 5.22
C ALA A 59 -0.97 -5.50 3.92
N ALA A 60 -1.93 -4.86 3.23
CA ALA A 60 -1.68 -4.11 2.01
C ALA A 60 -0.74 -2.91 2.25
N ILE A 61 -0.95 -2.15 3.34
CA ILE A 61 -0.08 -1.04 3.74
C ILE A 61 1.35 -1.53 4.01
N LYS A 62 1.50 -2.65 4.71
CA LYS A 62 2.81 -3.26 5.02
C LYS A 62 3.53 -3.72 3.76
N ILE A 63 2.83 -4.39 2.83
CA ILE A 63 3.39 -4.82 1.55
C ILE A 63 3.85 -3.60 0.75
N LEU A 64 3.01 -2.57 0.62
CA LEU A 64 3.34 -1.36 -0.13
C LEU A 64 4.53 -0.62 0.50
N THR A 65 4.58 -0.51 1.82
CA THR A 65 5.71 0.10 2.55
C THR A 65 7.02 -0.65 2.27
N ARG A 66 6.99 -1.99 2.33
CA ARG A 66 8.17 -2.83 2.03
C ARG A 66 8.62 -2.72 0.58
N LEU A 67 7.68 -2.70 -0.36
CA LEU A 67 7.98 -2.49 -1.78
C LEU A 67 8.65 -1.13 -1.98
N THR A 68 8.08 -0.07 -1.41
CA THR A 68 8.64 1.29 -1.49
C THR A 68 10.05 1.36 -0.93
N GLN A 69 10.30 0.75 0.24
CA GLN A 69 11.64 0.65 0.83
C GLN A 69 12.60 -0.08 -0.12
N ARG A 70 12.18 -1.21 -0.68
CA ARG A 70 13.00 -1.97 -1.64
C ARG A 70 13.33 -1.16 -2.90
N PHE A 71 12.37 -0.45 -3.47
CA PHE A 71 12.58 0.40 -4.65
C PHE A 71 13.42 1.64 -4.31
N GLY A 72 13.19 2.28 -3.18
CA GLY A 72 13.99 3.40 -2.69
C GLY A 72 15.44 3.02 -2.38
N SER A 73 15.69 1.85 -1.81
CA SER A 73 17.03 1.32 -1.54
C SER A 73 17.73 0.77 -2.80
N SER A 74 16.99 0.16 -3.74
CA SER A 74 17.59 -0.43 -4.95
C SER A 74 17.83 0.58 -6.07
N TYR A 75 16.98 1.61 -6.20
CA TYR A 75 17.09 2.62 -7.27
C TYR A 75 17.59 3.99 -6.77
N GLY A 76 17.46 4.30 -5.48
CA GLY A 76 17.94 5.58 -4.90
C GLY A 76 19.46 5.72 -4.79
N HIS A 77 20.22 4.65 -5.01
CA HIS A 77 21.70 4.70 -5.06
C HIS A 77 22.26 4.79 -6.49
N ALA A 78 21.45 4.60 -7.53
CA ALA A 78 21.89 4.77 -8.92
C ALA A 78 21.91 6.25 -9.37
N GLY A 79 21.43 7.17 -8.52
CA GLY A 79 21.34 8.61 -8.82
C GLY A 79 22.45 9.49 -8.23
N LYS A 80 23.31 8.97 -7.34
CA LYS A 80 24.48 9.74 -6.85
C LYS A 80 25.67 9.50 -7.76
N ARG A 81 25.58 9.99 -9.00
CA ARG A 81 26.78 10.32 -9.78
C ARG A 81 27.44 11.53 -9.10
N GLN A 82 28.62 11.27 -8.57
CA GLN A 82 29.60 12.25 -8.09
C GLN A 82 29.80 13.37 -9.13
N PRO A 83 29.84 14.64 -8.71
CA PRO A 83 30.86 15.57 -9.20
C PRO A 83 32.21 15.30 -8.50
#